data_AF-A0A2S9GNM2-F1
#
_entry.id   AF-A0A2S9GNM2-F1
#
_cell.length_a   1.000
_cell.length_b   1.000
_cell.length_c   1.000
_cell.angle_alpha   90.00
_cell.angle_beta   90.00
_cell.angle_gamma   90.00
#
_symmetry.space_group_name_H-M   'P 1'
#
loop_
_entity.id
_entity.type
_entity.pdbx_description
1 polymer ?
#
loop_
_entity_poly.entity_id
_entity_poly.type
_entity_poly.pdbx_seq_one_letter_code
_entity_poly.pdbx_strand_id
1 'polypeptide(L)' 'KTHLAIGLAVKAAQAGHRIAFATAVDWVARLKAAHNAGRLPAELVKLRRIGLLVVDEVGYIPFEQDAANLFFQLVSSR' A
#
# COMPACT_ATOMS: atom_id res chain seq x y z
N LYS A 1 -9.20 5.04 -16.70
CA LYS A 1 -8.51 4.06 -15.82
C LYS A 1 -8.78 4.37 -14.34
N THR A 2 -8.67 5.61 -13.90
CA THR A 2 -8.97 6.08 -12.53
C THR A 2 -10.43 5.90 -12.08
N HIS A 3 -11.40 6.06 -12.99
CA HIS A 3 -12.84 5.95 -12.66
C HIS A 3 -13.30 4.55 -12.23
N LEU A 4 -12.75 3.47 -12.81
CA LEU A 4 -13.09 2.09 -12.42
C LEU A 4 -12.47 1.71 -11.07
N ALA A 5 -11.25 2.18 -10.80
CA ALA A 5 -10.59 1.98 -9.51
C ALA A 5 -11.34 2.69 -8.37
N ILE A 6 -11.82 3.92 -8.61
CA ILE A 6 -12.66 4.65 -7.67
C ILE A 6 -14.00 3.95 -7.48
N GLY A 7 -14.65 3.49 -8.56
CA GLY A 7 -15.93 2.77 -8.47
C GLY A 7 -15.85 1.47 -7.67
N LEU A 8 -14.76 0.69 -7.84
CA LEU A 8 -14.52 -0.52 -7.06
C LEU A 8 -14.21 -0.19 -5.59
N ALA A 9 -13.41 0.86 -5.34
CA ALA A 9 -13.11 1.32 -3.99
C ALA A 9 -14.37 1.83 -3.26
N VAL A 10 -15.22 2.61 -3.93
CA VAL A 10 -16.48 3.10 -3.36
C VAL A 10 -17.41 1.94 -3.03
N LYS A 11 -17.59 0.96 -3.94
CA LYS A 11 -18.40 -0.23 -3.65
C LYS A 11 -17.85 -1.08 -2.51
N ALA A 12 -16.53 -1.28 -2.44
CA ALA A 12 -15.91 -2.05 -1.36
C ALA A 12 -16.01 -1.32 -0.01
N ALA A 13 -15.90 0.01 0.02
CA ALA A 13 -16.09 0.81 1.23
C ALA A 13 -17.56 0.78 1.69
N GLN A 14 -18.49 0.90 0.75
CA GLN A 14 -19.94 0.78 1.01
C GLN A 14 -20.34 -0.62 1.48
N ALA A 15 -19.61 -1.66 1.10
CA ALA A 15 -19.77 -3.04 1.60
C ALA A 15 -19.10 -3.29 2.96
N GLY A 16 -18.52 -2.26 3.60
CA GLY A 16 -17.86 -2.38 4.91
C GLY A 16 -16.43 -2.92 4.86
N HIS A 17 -15.82 -3.05 3.68
CA HIS A 17 -14.43 -3.45 3.57
C HIS A 17 -13.49 -2.28 3.89
N ARG A 18 -12.45 -2.57 4.68
CA ARG A 18 -11.37 -1.62 4.91
C ARG A 18 -10.60 -1.40 3.62
N ILE A 19 -10.42 -0.14 3.25
CA ILE A 19 -9.65 0.29 2.09
C ILE A 19 -8.61 1.30 2.57
N ALA A 20 -7.42 1.25 2.00
CA ALA A 20 -6.46 2.34 2.15
C ALA A 20 -5.92 2.76 0.78
N PHE A 21 -5.83 4.07 0.60
CA PHE A 21 -5.33 4.74 -0.59
C PHE A 21 -4.13 5.59 -0.17
N ALA A 22 -3.03 5.48 -0.92
CA ALA A 22 -1.90 6.39 -0.78
C ALA A 22 -1.09 6.40 -2.09
N THR A 23 -0.27 7.43 -2.28
CA THR A 23 0.70 7.45 -3.37
C THR A 23 1.75 6.35 -3.14
N ALA A 24 2.44 5.93 -4.20
CA ALA A 24 3.51 4.96 -4.08
C ALA A 24 4.65 5.48 -3.17
N VAL A 25 4.93 6.78 -3.20
CA VAL A 25 5.88 7.46 -2.31
C VAL A 25 5.44 7.32 -0.85
N ASP A 26 4.17 7.58 -0.54
CA ASP A 26 3.64 7.47 0.83
C ASP A 26 3.70 6.02 1.35
N TRP A 27 3.40 5.05 0.49
CA TRP A 27 3.52 3.64 0.84
C TRP A 27 4.95 3.26 1.18
N VAL A 28 5.90 3.66 0.33
CA VAL A 28 7.33 3.43 0.56
C VAL A 28 7.78 4.13 1.84
N ALA A 29 7.40 5.39 2.07
CA ALA A 29 7.77 6.14 3.27
C ALA A 29 7.25 5.46 4.54
N ARG A 30 5.99 5.01 4.54
CA ARG A 30 5.38 4.26 5.65
C ARG A 30 6.11 2.94 5.92
N LEU A 31 6.43 2.19 4.87
CA LEU A 31 7.14 0.91 4.99
C LEU A 31 8.58 1.11 5.48
N LYS A 32 9.28 2.14 4.97
CA LYS A 32 10.62 2.52 5.43
C LYS A 32 10.62 2.90 6.90
N ALA A 33 9.67 3.74 7.32
CA ALA A 33 9.55 4.12 8.73
C ALA A 33 9.28 2.90 9.63
N ALA A 34 8.42 1.97 9.20
CA ALA A 34 8.17 0.73 9.93
C ALA A 34 9.40 -0.20 9.96
N HIS A 35 10.16 -0.27 8.86
CA HIS A 35 11.39 -1.03 8.77
C HIS A 35 12.48 -0.48 9.70
N ASN A 36 12.72 0.83 9.66
CA ASN A 36 13.69 1.51 10.52
C ASN A 36 13.35 1.38 12.01
N ALA A 37 12.06 1.29 12.34
CA ALA A 37 11.60 1.07 13.71
C ALA A 37 11.50 -0.42 14.10
N GLY A 38 11.96 -1.35 13.27
CA GLY A 38 11.96 -2.81 13.56
C GLY A 38 10.57 -3.45 13.61
N ARG A 39 9.56 -2.79 13.06
CA ARG A 39 8.12 -3.16 13.17
C ARG A 39 7.44 -3.38 11.82
N LEU A 40 8.24 -3.56 10.77
CA LEU A 40 7.76 -3.90 9.42
C LEU A 40 6.83 -5.13 9.40
N PRO A 41 7.11 -6.26 10.09
CA PRO A 41 6.21 -7.41 10.06
C PRO A 41 4.81 -7.09 10.59
N ALA A 42 4.73 -6.34 11.69
CA ALA A 42 3.45 -5.92 12.27
C ALA A 42 2.68 -4.97 11.34
N GLU A 43 3.40 -4.09 10.64
CA GLU A 43 2.80 -3.18 9.67
C GLU A 43 2.24 -3.92 8.45
N LEU A 44 2.99 -4.89 7.91
CA LEU A 44 2.51 -5.76 6.83
C LEU A 44 1.26 -6.54 7.25
N VAL A 45 1.21 -7.10 8.47
CA VAL A 45 0.00 -7.77 8.99
C VAL A 45 -1.20 -6.83 9.07
N LYS A 46 -1.01 -5.57 9.49
CA LYS A 46 -2.10 -4.57 9.49
C LYS A 46 -2.58 -4.28 8.08
N LEU A 47 -1.65 -4.08 7.14
CA LEU A 47 -1.97 -3.77 5.74
C LEU A 47 -2.68 -4.95 5.07
N ARG A 48 -2.30 -6.20 5.35
CA ARG A 48 -3.00 -7.40 4.85
C ARG A 48 -4.47 -7.49 5.26
N ARG A 49 -4.84 -6.96 6.43
CA ARG A 49 -6.23 -6.92 6.92
C ARG A 49 -7.11 -5.90 6.17
N ILE A 50 -6.51 -5.06 5.34
CA ILE A 50 -7.20 -4.11 4.45
C ILE A 50 -7.55 -4.87 3.18
N GLY A 51 -8.84 -4.95 2.85
CA GLY A 51 -9.36 -5.72 1.73
C GLY A 51 -8.94 -5.14 0.37
N LEU A 52 -8.69 -3.83 0.31
CA LEU A 52 -8.17 -3.17 -0.89
C LEU A 52 -7.11 -2.13 -0.53
N LEU A 53 -5.91 -2.28 -1.11
CA LEU A 53 -4.90 -1.22 -1.12
C LEU A 53 -4.83 -0.61 -2.50
N VAL A 54 -4.94 0.71 -2.57
CA VAL A 54 -4.75 1.46 -3.80
C VAL A 54 -3.42 2.19 -3.71
N VAL A 55 -2.62 1.98 -4.75
CA VAL A 55 -1.33 2.64 -4.94
C VAL A 55 -1.48 3.56 -6.14
N ASP A 56 -1.46 4.87 -5.89
CA ASP A 56 -1.48 5.87 -6.95
C ASP A 56 -0.06 6.34 -7.30
N GLU A 57 0.10 6.98 -8.46
CA GLU A 57 1.34 7.65 -8.86
C GLU A 57 2.59 6.74 -8.87
N VAL A 58 2.40 5.46 -9.21
CA VAL A 58 3.47 4.44 -9.25
C VAL A 58 4.66 4.85 -10.13
N GLY A 59 4.46 5.74 -11.11
CA GLY A 59 5.52 6.29 -11.95
C GLY A 59 6.60 7.10 -11.22
N TYR A 60 6.38 7.44 -9.94
CA TYR A 60 7.29 8.24 -9.11
C TYR A 60 7.87 7.47 -7.92
N ILE A 61 7.85 6.14 -7.92
CA ILE A 61 8.57 5.38 -6.88
C ILE A 61 10.05 5.81 -6.92
N PRO A 62 10.63 6.25 -5.79
CA PRO A 62 12.03 6.62 -5.73
C PRO A 62 12.88 5.46 -6.25
N PHE A 63 13.86 5.73 -7.12
CA PHE A 63 14.79 4.74 -7.73
C PHE A 63 15.76 4.10 -6.72
N GLU A 64 15.32 3.96 -5.47
CA GLU A 64 16.08 3.35 -4.40
C GLU A 64 15.75 1.87 -4.31
N GLN A 65 16.78 1.02 -4.33
CA GLN A 65 16.64 -0.44 -4.28
C GLN A 65 15.84 -0.91 -3.04
N ASP A 66 15.98 -0.20 -1.92
CA ASP A 66 15.22 -0.47 -0.70
C ASP A 66 13.73 -0.16 -0.83
N ALA A 67 13.36 0.90 -1.55
CA ALA A 67 11.97 1.25 -1.80
C ALA A 67 11.28 0.16 -2.63
N ALA A 68 11.95 -0.31 -3.69
CA ALA A 68 11.48 -1.39 -4.53
C ALA A 68 11.32 -2.70 -3.74
N ASN A 69 12.29 -3.04 -2.88
CA ASN A 69 12.24 -4.24 -2.06
C ASN A 69 11.09 -4.20 -1.04
N LEU A 70 10.90 -3.08 -0.35
CA LEU A 70 9.79 -2.91 0.61
C LEU A 70 8.43 -2.98 -0.09
N PHE A 71 8.30 -2.36 -1.26
CA PHE A 71 7.09 -2.44 -2.05
C PHE A 71 6.81 -3.86 -2.55
N PHE A 72 7.85 -4.58 -2.99
CA PHE A 72 7.75 -6.00 -3.36
C PHE A 72 7.29 -6.85 -2.17
N GLN A 73 7.86 -6.66 -0.97
CA GLN A 73 7.41 -7.36 0.24
C GLN A 73 5.94 -7.09 0.57
N LEU A 74 5.45 -5.87 0.37
CA LEU A 74 4.03 -5.55 0.53
C LEU A 74 3.16 -6.36 -0.44
N VAL A 75 3.53 -6.40 -1.73
CA VAL A 75 2.79 -7.13 -2.76
C VAL A 75 2.86 -8.64 -2.53
N SER A 76 4.04 -9.20 -2.23
CA SER A 76 4.24 -10.63 -1.96
C SER A 76 3.63 -11.11 -0.64
N SER A 77 3.33 -10.20 0.29
CA SER A 77 2.67 -10.56 1.55
C SER A 77 1.17 -10.83 1.41
N ARG A 78 0.59 -10.58 0.23
CA ARG A 78 -0.85 -10.75 -0.05
C ARG A 78 -1.17 -12.09 -0.69
#